data_AF-K2QET9-F1
#
_entry.id   AF-K2QET9-F1
#
_cell.length_a   1.000
_cell.length_b   1.000
_cell.length_c   1.000
_cell.angle_alpha   90.00
_cell.angle_beta   90.00
_cell.angle_gamma   90.00
#
_symmetry.space_group_name_H-M   'P 1'
#
loop_
_entity.id
_entity.type
_entity.pdbx_description
1 polymer ?
#
loop_
_entity_poly.entity_id
_entity_poly.type
_entity_poly.pdbx_seq_one_letter_code
_entity_poly.pdbx_strand_id
1 'polypeptide(L)'
;MSSQAMNGQSNPTTIAFFPLASRRDLVRRSAIELDRLNGYAATDFWKTTCRRLGNELLELGCPEDEMRAEIMDFQAAVQVELMWLHREEAAQG
;
A
#
# COMPACT_ATOMS: atom_id res chain seq x y z
N MET A 1 11.77 24.59 46.99
CA MET A 1 12.62 25.11 45.91
C MET A 1 12.66 24.03 44.84
N SER A 2 11.78 24.13 43.83
CA SER A 2 12.17 24.42 42.43
C SER A 2 12.51 23.13 41.67
N SER A 3 12.04 22.81 40.47
CA SER A 3 10.99 23.29 39.57
C SER A 3 11.24 22.52 38.25
N GLN A 4 10.21 21.89 37.67
CA GLN A 4 10.06 21.54 36.24
C GLN A 4 11.18 20.67 35.58
N ALA A 5 10.91 19.79 34.61
CA ALA A 5 9.98 19.94 33.51
C ALA A 5 9.28 18.62 33.15
N MET A 6 7.97 18.75 32.93
CA MET A 6 7.17 17.83 32.14
C MET A 6 7.73 17.77 30.73
N ASN A 7 8.31 16.63 30.36
CA ASN A 7 8.45 16.27 28.95
C ASN A 7 7.11 15.70 28.51
N GLY A 8 6.23 16.58 28.03
CA GLY A 8 5.04 16.19 27.31
C GLY A 8 5.44 15.45 26.03
N GLN A 9 5.55 14.13 26.11
CA GLN A 9 5.44 13.30 24.92
C GLN A 9 3.99 13.39 24.45
N SER A 10 3.71 14.41 23.65
CA SER A 10 2.59 14.36 22.72
C SER A 10 2.92 13.29 21.69
N ASN A 11 2.60 12.03 22.00
CA ASN A 11 2.41 11.05 20.95
C ASN A 11 1.33 11.65 20.05
N PRO A 12 1.63 12.04 18.80
CA PRO A 12 0.55 12.34 17.89
C PRO A 12 -0.35 11.12 17.92
N THR A 13 -1.63 11.34 18.12
CA THR A 13 -2.63 10.28 18.00
C THR A 13 -2.62 9.92 16.51
N THR A 14 -1.65 9.10 16.10
CA THR A 14 -1.52 8.60 14.74
C THR A 14 -2.78 7.81 14.51
N ILE A 15 -3.70 8.42 13.76
CA ILE A 15 -4.88 7.75 13.25
C ILE A 15 -4.30 6.59 12.44
N ALA A 16 -4.41 5.37 12.96
CA ALA A 16 -3.92 4.20 12.28
C ALA A 16 -4.80 3.97 11.06
N PHE A 17 -4.38 4.48 9.91
CA PHE A 17 -4.97 4.09 8.63
C PHE A 17 -4.69 2.61 8.46
N PHE A 18 -5.75 1.80 8.24
CA PHE A 18 -5.57 0.37 8.12
C PHE A 18 -4.64 0.07 6.92
N PRO A 19 -3.47 -0.57 7.15
CA PRO A 19 -2.41 -0.61 6.15
C PRO A 19 -2.88 -1.24 4.84
N LEU A 20 -2.57 -0.61 3.71
CA LEU A 20 -2.99 -1.11 2.41
C LEU A 20 -2.40 -2.50 2.13
N ALA A 21 -1.16 -2.74 2.53
CA ALA A 21 -0.50 -4.03 2.41
C ALA A 21 -1.20 -5.15 3.21
N SER A 22 -1.93 -4.80 4.28
CA SER A 22 -2.70 -5.77 5.08
C SER A 22 -4.04 -6.13 4.45
N ARG A 23 -4.48 -5.42 3.40
CA ARG A 23 -5.71 -5.71 2.66
C ARG A 23 -5.47 -6.83 1.64
N ARG A 24 -5.37 -8.07 2.13
CA ARG A 24 -5.03 -9.26 1.32
C ARG A 24 -5.87 -9.40 0.05
N ASP A 25 -7.19 -9.18 0.12
CA ASP A 25 -8.07 -9.24 -1.06
C ASP A 25 -7.70 -8.20 -2.13
N LEU A 26 -7.33 -6.99 -1.72
CA LEU A 26 -6.93 -5.92 -2.64
C LEU A 26 -5.60 -6.26 -3.30
N VAL A 27 -4.64 -6.72 -2.50
CA VAL A 27 -3.32 -7.17 -2.99
C VAL A 27 -3.47 -8.28 -4.01
N ARG A 28 -4.21 -9.34 -3.66
CA ARG A 28 -4.42 -10.51 -4.52
C ARG A 28 -5.15 -10.17 -5.82
N ARG A 29 -6.23 -9.38 -5.76
CA ARG A 29 -6.95 -8.97 -6.98
C ARG A 29 -6.08 -8.12 -7.88
N SER A 30 -5.28 -7.22 -7.32
CA SER A 30 -4.36 -6.39 -8.10
C SER A 30 -3.29 -7.23 -8.80
N ALA A 31 -2.73 -8.22 -8.10
CA ALA A 31 -1.77 -9.16 -8.68
C ALA A 31 -2.39 -9.98 -9.81
N ILE A 32 -3.58 -10.56 -9.61
CA ILE A 32 -4.31 -11.32 -10.65
C ILE A 32 -4.63 -10.45 -11.87
N GLU A 33 -5.02 -9.20 -11.67
CA GLU A 33 -5.32 -8.31 -12.78
C GLU A 33 -4.04 -7.92 -13.54
N LEU A 34 -2.94 -7.66 -12.83
CA LEU A 34 -1.64 -7.39 -13.43
C LEU A 34 -1.09 -8.58 -14.21
N ASP A 35 -1.31 -9.80 -13.72
CA ASP A 35 -0.93 -11.06 -14.38
C ASP A 35 -1.67 -11.25 -15.72
N ARG A 36 -2.96 -10.88 -15.77
CA ARG A 36 -3.78 -10.95 -16.99
C ARG A 36 -3.46 -9.85 -18.00
N LEU A 37 -3.09 -8.66 -17.51
CA LEU A 37 -2.80 -7.51 -18.34
C LEU A 37 -1.34 -7.53 -18.82
N ASN A 38 -1.11 -7.05 -20.03
CA ASN A 38 0.22 -7.06 -20.63
C ASN A 38 0.63 -5.67 -21.13
N GLY A 39 1.92 -5.36 -21.02
CA GLY A 39 2.53 -4.14 -21.55
C GLY A 39 1.86 -2.85 -21.06
N TYR A 40 1.34 -2.05 -22.00
CA TYR A 40 0.76 -0.75 -21.69
C TYR A 40 -0.46 -0.83 -20.78
N ALA A 41 -1.34 -1.83 -20.99
CA ALA A 41 -2.56 -1.97 -20.20
C ALA A 41 -2.27 -2.25 -18.72
N ALA A 42 -1.27 -3.09 -18.42
CA ALA A 42 -0.82 -3.34 -17.05
C ALA A 42 -0.26 -2.07 -16.40
N THR A 43 0.54 -1.31 -17.15
CA THR A 43 1.14 -0.06 -16.68
C THR A 43 0.08 1.00 -16.36
N ASP A 44 -0.93 1.14 -17.22
CA ASP A 44 -2.00 2.12 -17.04
C ASP A 44 -2.91 1.74 -15.85
N PHE A 45 -3.31 0.47 -15.76
CA PHE A 45 -4.03 -0.07 -14.62
C PHE A 45 -3.28 0.18 -13.31
N TRP A 46 -1.96 -0.07 -13.29
CA TRP A 46 -1.17 0.07 -12.08
C TRP A 46 -1.06 1.51 -11.60
N LYS A 47 -0.78 2.43 -12.53
CA LYS A 47 -0.72 3.87 -12.25
C LYS A 47 -2.06 4.38 -11.73
N THR A 48 -3.15 3.99 -12.38
CA THR A 48 -4.51 4.37 -12.00
C THR A 48 -4.86 3.84 -10.61
N THR A 49 -4.52 2.58 -10.32
CA THR A 49 -4.78 1.96 -9.01
C THR A 49 -4.02 2.64 -7.89
N CYS A 50 -2.71 2.86 -8.06
CA CYS A 50 -1.89 3.54 -7.05
C CYS A 50 -2.36 4.98 -6.82
N ARG A 51 -2.70 5.71 -7.89
CA ARG A 51 -3.21 7.08 -7.77
C ARG A 51 -4.55 7.14 -7.06
N ARG A 52 -5.47 6.22 -7.36
CA ARG A 52 -6.77 6.13 -6.69
C ARG A 52 -6.60 5.88 -5.20
N LEU A 53 -5.79 4.89 -4.83
CA LEU A 53 -5.53 4.56 -3.42
C LEU A 53 -4.84 5.71 -2.68
N GLY A 54 -3.90 6.39 -3.32
CA GLY A 54 -3.24 7.56 -2.74
C GLY A 54 -4.24 8.69 -2.48
N ASN A 55 -5.12 8.98 -3.44
CA ASN A 55 -6.17 9.98 -3.27
C ASN A 55 -7.14 9.59 -2.13
N GLU A 56 -7.56 8.32 -2.05
CA GLU A 56 -8.43 7.84 -0.96
C GLU A 56 -7.79 8.04 0.41
N LEU A 57 -6.49 7.77 0.56
CA LEU A 57 -5.77 8.01 1.81
C LEU A 57 -5.72 9.51 2.16
N LEU A 58 -5.41 10.36 1.19
CA LEU A 58 -5.39 11.82 1.39
C LEU A 58 -6.77 12.38 1.76
N GLU A 59 -7.84 11.89 1.13
CA GLU A 59 -9.23 12.27 1.43
C GLU A 59 -9.64 11.87 2.86
N LEU A 60 -9.07 10.77 3.38
CA LEU A 60 -9.25 10.34 4.76
C LEU A 60 -8.40 11.14 5.77
N GLY A 61 -7.60 12.09 5.29
CA GLY A 61 -6.73 12.93 6.13
C GLY A 61 -5.38 12.30 6.45
N CYS A 62 -4.95 11.27 5.70
CA CYS A 62 -3.61 10.70 5.84
C CYS A 62 -2.55 11.73 5.41
N PRO A 63 -1.50 11.96 6.21
CA PRO A 63 -0.35 12.76 5.80
C PRO A 63 0.28 12.24 4.49
N GLU A 64 0.81 13.13 3.66
CA GLU A 64 1.35 12.74 2.35
C GLU A 64 2.54 11.76 2.45
N ASP A 65 3.37 11.91 3.48
CA ASP A 65 4.49 11.03 3.75
C ASP A 65 4.05 9.62 4.17
N GLU A 66 3.04 9.53 5.05
CA GLU A 66 2.41 8.26 5.43
C GLU A 66 1.70 7.61 4.23
N MET A 67 0.95 8.38 3.45
CA MET A 67 0.31 7.90 2.22
C MET A 67 1.34 7.31 1.25
N ARG A 68 2.48 7.98 1.06
CA ARG A 68 3.53 7.50 0.17
C ARG A 68 4.13 6.19 0.68
N ALA A 69 4.36 6.07 1.98
CA ALA A 69 4.83 4.83 2.60
C ALA A 69 3.82 3.69 2.40
N GLU A 70 2.54 3.94 2.66
CA GLU A 70 1.46 2.96 2.47
C GLU A 70 1.33 2.49 1.01
N ILE A 71 1.51 3.39 0.04
CA ILE A 71 1.54 3.02 -1.37
C ILE A 71 2.76 2.15 -1.67
N MET A 72 3.96 2.50 -1.18
CA MET A 72 5.16 1.69 -1.41
C MET A 72 5.01 0.27 -0.82
N ASP A 73 4.47 0.15 0.38
CA ASP A 73 4.24 -1.14 1.03
C ASP A 73 3.18 -1.96 0.29
N PHE A 74 2.11 -1.31 -0.19
CA PHE A 74 1.12 -1.96 -1.04
C PHE A 74 1.73 -2.48 -2.35
N GLN A 75 2.55 -1.66 -3.01
CA GLN A 75 3.23 -2.04 -4.25
C GLN A 75 4.15 -3.25 -4.02
N ALA A 76 4.91 -3.26 -2.92
CA ALA A 76 5.77 -4.38 -2.55
C ALA A 76 4.95 -5.67 -2.29
N ALA A 77 3.82 -5.58 -1.58
CA ALA A 77 2.96 -6.71 -1.32
C ALA A 77 2.36 -7.32 -2.61
N VAL A 78 1.91 -6.47 -3.54
CA VAL A 78 1.40 -6.91 -4.85
C VAL A 78 2.49 -7.57 -5.68
N GLN A 79 3.71 -7.00 -5.68
CA GLN A 79 4.84 -7.57 -6.40
C GLN A 79 5.18 -8.98 -5.88
N VAL A 80 5.15 -9.19 -4.56
CA VAL A 80 5.36 -10.51 -3.95
C VAL A 80 4.28 -11.49 -4.40
N GLU A 81 3.00 -11.13 -4.31
CA GLU A 81 1.90 -12.00 -4.75
C GLU A 81 2.00 -12.34 -6.25
N LEU A 82 2.35 -11.37 -7.10
CA LEU A 82 2.55 -11.58 -8.53
C LEU A 82 3.70 -12.57 -8.81
N MET A 83 4.79 -12.48 -8.05
CA MET A 83 5.89 -13.45 -8.14
C MET A 83 5.45 -14.87 -7.75
N TRP A 84 4.53 -15.01 -6.80
CA TRP A 84 3.98 -16.31 -6.43
C TRP A 84 3.10 -16.89 -7.54
N LEU A 85 2.21 -16.07 -8.13
CA LEU A 85 1.34 -16.50 -9.23
C LEU A 85 2.15 -17.05 -10.42
N HIS A 86 3.13 -16.28 -10.91
CA HIS A 86 3.99 -16.74 -12.01
C HIS A 86 4.79 -18.02 -11.67
N ARG A 87 5.15 -18.22 -10.39
CA ARG A 87 5.87 -19.43 -9.96
C ARG A 87 4.96 -20.66 -9.95
N GLU A 88 3.70 -20.50 -9.57
CA GLU A 88 2.72 -21.59 -9.60
C GLU A 88 2.41 -22.01 -11.04
N GLU A 89 2.28 -21.05 -11.97
CA GLU A 89 2.11 -21.34 -13.39
C GLU A 89 3.31 -22.09 -14.00
N ALA A 90 4.53 -21.64 -13.71
CA ALA A 90 5.75 -22.29 -14.18
C ALA A 90 5.96 -23.71 -13.63
N ALA A 91 5.34 -24.05 -12.51
CA ALA A 91 5.40 -25.40 -11.93
C ALA A 91 4.34 -26.36 -12.49
N GLN A 92 3.34 -25.85 -13.22
CA GLN A 92 2.25 -26.63 -13.81
C GLN A 92 2.42 -26.88 -15.33
N GLY A 93 3.40 -26.26 -15.98
CA GLY A 93 3.76 -26.47 -17.39
C GLY A 93 4.92 -27.44 -17.58
#